data_AF-A0A1N7I0G6-F1
#
_entry.id   AF-A0A1N7I0G6-F1
#
_cell.length_a   1.000
_cell.length_b   1.000
_cell.length_c   1.000
_cell.angle_alpha   90.00
_cell.angle_beta   90.00
_cell.angle_gamma   90.00
#
_symmetry.space_group_name_H-M   'P 1'
#
loop_
_entity.id
_entity.type
_entity.pdbx_description
1 polymer ?
#
loop_
_entity_poly.entity_id
_entity_poly.type
_entity_poly.pdbx_seq_one_letter_code
_entity_poly.pdbx_strand_id
1 'polypeptide(L)'
;MANSLNTNTKYLSEVIKVYREHNFTNYINELRINYIVKKLYENPIYTEYKITYLAEECGYATPRVFVNAFKKEMGFTTSYFVEQLKISAHQSLYS
;
A
#
# COMPACT_ATOMS: atom_id res chain seq x y z
N MET A 1 -27.90 18.64 37.82
CA MET A 1 -26.80 17.82 38.37
C MET A 1 -26.32 16.89 37.24
N ALA A 2 -25.21 17.21 36.57
CA ALA A 2 -24.58 16.31 35.57
C ALA A 2 -23.11 16.71 35.30
N ASN A 3 -22.41 17.18 36.34
CA ASN A 3 -21.00 17.61 36.27
C ASN A 3 -20.10 16.56 36.93
N SER A 4 -20.02 15.35 36.37
CA SER A 4 -19.17 14.32 36.98
C SER A 4 -18.59 13.33 35.98
N LEU A 5 -18.04 13.79 34.85
CA LEU A 5 -17.02 13.05 34.08
C LEU A 5 -16.07 14.02 33.37
N ASN A 6 -15.39 14.87 34.15
CA ASN A 6 -14.32 15.74 33.65
C ASN A 6 -12.96 15.01 33.71
N THR A 7 -12.89 13.81 33.14
CA THR A 7 -11.66 13.02 33.06
C THR A 7 -11.40 12.66 31.61
N ASN A 8 -10.67 13.56 30.95
CA ASN A 8 -9.87 13.33 29.75
C ASN A 8 -10.51 12.47 28.63
N THR A 9 -11.70 12.85 28.17
CA THR A 9 -12.29 12.31 26.94
C THR A 9 -11.38 12.51 25.72
N LYS A 10 -10.46 13.49 25.78
CA LYS A 10 -9.40 13.71 24.79
C LYS A 10 -8.45 12.52 24.69
N TYR A 11 -7.88 12.04 25.80
CA TYR A 11 -6.94 10.92 25.83
C TYR A 11 -7.59 9.61 25.41
N LEU A 12 -8.82 9.33 25.86
CA LEU A 12 -9.54 8.14 25.41
C LEU A 12 -9.87 8.21 23.91
N SER A 13 -10.34 9.37 23.42
CA SER A 13 -10.60 9.56 21.99
C SER A 13 -9.32 9.48 21.17
N GLU A 14 -8.20 10.00 21.67
CA GLU A 14 -6.89 10.00 21.03
C GLU A 14 -6.30 8.58 20.98
N VAL A 15 -6.40 7.80 22.06
CA VAL A 15 -5.97 6.39 22.08
C VAL A 15 -6.82 5.54 21.13
N ILE A 16 -8.14 5.69 21.15
CA ILE A 16 -9.05 4.98 20.23
C ILE A 16 -8.80 5.39 18.79
N LYS A 17 -8.57 6.69 18.54
CA LYS A 17 -8.25 7.22 17.23
C LYS A 17 -6.93 6.66 16.73
N VAL A 18 -5.86 6.67 17.54
CA VAL A 18 -4.55 6.12 17.15
C VAL A 18 -4.64 4.63 16.81
N TYR A 19 -5.29 3.82 17.65
CA TYR A 19 -5.43 2.37 17.41
C TYR A 19 -6.28 2.07 16.17
N ARG A 20 -7.39 2.79 15.97
CA ARG A 20 -8.27 2.59 14.80
C ARG A 20 -7.66 3.16 13.52
N GLU A 21 -7.02 4.31 13.58
CA GLU A 21 -6.36 4.94 12.43
C GLU A 21 -5.19 4.11 11.94
N HIS A 22 -4.41 3.50 12.84
CA HIS A 22 -3.33 2.59 12.43
C HIS A 22 -3.88 1.38 11.67
N ASN A 23 -4.92 0.74 12.20
CA ASN A 23 -5.53 -0.42 11.55
C ASN A 23 -6.22 -0.04 10.23
N PHE A 24 -6.92 1.09 10.19
CA PHE A 24 -7.58 1.58 8.97
C PHE A 24 -6.57 2.00 7.90
N THR A 25 -5.49 2.69 8.29
CA THR A 25 -4.42 3.09 7.36
C THR A 25 -3.71 1.85 6.79
N ASN A 26 -3.43 0.85 7.64
CA ASN A 26 -2.86 -0.42 7.18
C ASN A 26 -3.81 -1.12 6.21
N TYR A 27 -5.10 -1.21 6.53
CA TYR A 27 -6.10 -1.82 5.65
C TYR A 27 -6.19 -1.11 4.29
N ILE A 28 -6.22 0.23 4.27
CA ILE A 28 -6.23 1.00 3.02
C ILE A 28 -4.93 0.77 2.22
N ASN A 29 -3.78 0.68 2.88
CA ASN A 29 -2.52 0.37 2.21
C ASN A 29 -2.54 -1.04 1.61
N GLU A 30 -3.00 -2.05 2.35
CA GLU A 30 -3.15 -3.41 1.85
C GLU A 30 -4.01 -3.44 0.59
N LEU A 31 -5.18 -2.79 0.60
CA LEU A 31 -6.06 -2.70 -0.57
C LEU A 31 -5.39 -2.02 -1.77
N ARG A 32 -4.67 -0.91 -1.55
CA ARG A 32 -3.94 -0.18 -2.60
C ARG A 32 -2.82 -1.01 -3.21
N ILE A 33 -2.05 -1.73 -2.39
CA ILE A 33 -0.96 -2.59 -2.86
C ILE A 33 -1.52 -3.80 -3.60
N ASN A 34 -2.57 -4.45 -3.08
CA ASN A 34 -3.22 -5.57 -3.77
C ASN A 34 -3.76 -5.16 -5.14
N TYR A 35 -4.31 -3.96 -5.26
CA TYR A 35 -4.76 -3.41 -6.54
C TYR A 35 -3.65 -3.32 -7.58
N ILE A 36 -2.49 -2.75 -7.23
CA ILE A 36 -1.40 -2.60 -8.20
C ILE A 36 -0.73 -3.92 -8.54
N VAL A 37 -0.62 -4.81 -7.56
CA VAL A 37 -0.09 -6.16 -7.77
C VAL A 37 -0.97 -6.90 -8.77
N LYS A 38 -2.30 -6.84 -8.60
CA LYS A 38 -3.25 -7.40 -9.56
C LYS A 38 -3.07 -6.83 -10.96
N LYS A 39 -2.96 -5.50 -11.09
CA LYS A 39 -2.72 -4.85 -12.39
C LYS A 39 -1.39 -5.26 -13.04
N LEU A 40 -0.33 -5.41 -12.25
CA LEU A 40 0.99 -5.84 -12.71
C LEU A 40 0.96 -7.28 -13.25
N TYR A 41 0.15 -8.16 -12.65
CA TYR A 41 -0.07 -9.52 -13.16
C TYR A 41 -0.96 -9.55 -14.41
N GLU A 42 -2.08 -8.83 -14.40
CA GLU A 42 -3.11 -8.92 -15.46
C GLU A 42 -2.76 -8.10 -16.70
N ASN A 43 -2.01 -7.02 -16.55
CA ASN A 43 -1.64 -6.13 -17.64
C ASN A 43 -0.12 -5.88 -17.65
N PRO A 44 0.64 -6.62 -18.48
CA PRO A 44 2.09 -6.47 -18.59
C PRO A 44 2.55 -5.05 -18.94
N ILE A 45 1.71 -4.21 -19.55
CA ILE A 45 2.05 -2.81 -19.81
C ILE A 45 2.38 -2.03 -18.53
N TYR A 46 1.83 -2.43 -17.37
CA TYR A 46 2.12 -1.77 -16.10
C TYR A 46 3.56 -2.03 -15.61
N THR A 47 4.23 -3.09 -16.07
CA THR A 47 5.64 -3.34 -15.74
C THR A 47 6.60 -2.38 -16.44
N GLU A 48 6.12 -1.64 -17.45
CA GLU A 48 6.90 -0.62 -18.16
C GLU A 48 6.71 0.79 -17.60
N TYR A 49 5.72 1.00 -16.73
CA TYR A 49 5.49 2.30 -16.12
C TYR A 49 6.51 2.64 -15.04
N LYS A 50 6.80 3.94 -14.91
CA LYS A 50 7.64 4.47 -13.84
C LYS A 50 6.96 4.26 -12.48
N ILE A 51 7.76 4.03 -11.45
CA ILE A 51 7.27 3.92 -10.05
C ILE A 51 6.43 5.13 -9.63
N THR A 52 6.71 6.32 -10.16
CA THR A 52 5.92 7.54 -9.92
C THR A 52 4.47 7.37 -10.38
N TYR A 53 4.28 6.83 -11.58
CA TYR A 53 2.95 6.59 -12.14
C TYR A 53 2.21 5.51 -11.35
N LEU A 54 2.89 4.41 -10.99
CA LEU A 54 2.28 3.35 -10.17
C LEU A 54 1.85 3.88 -8.79
N ALA A 55 2.63 4.78 -8.19
CA ALA A 55 2.27 5.41 -6.92
C ALA A 55 1.02 6.29 -7.05
N GLU A 56 0.96 7.14 -8.08
CA GLU A 56 -0.18 8.02 -8.37
C GLU A 56 -1.46 7.20 -8.62
N GLU A 57 -1.36 6.14 -9.42
CA GLU A 57 -2.46 5.22 -9.76
C GLU A 57 -3.10 4.57 -8.52
N CYS A 58 -2.30 4.36 -7.46
CA CYS A 58 -2.76 3.76 -6.20
C CYS A 58 -3.15 4.80 -5.14
N GLY A 59 -3.12 6.09 -5.48
CA GLY A 59 -3.47 7.18 -4.59
C GLY A 59 -2.40 7.52 -3.54
N TYR A 60 -1.12 7.26 -3.83
CA TYR A 60 0.00 7.71 -3.00
C TYR A 60 0.50 9.08 -3.45
N ALA A 61 0.63 10.00 -2.50
CA ALA A 61 1.12 11.35 -2.77
C ALA A 61 2.61 11.40 -3.18
N THR A 62 3.40 10.40 -2.79
CA THR A 62 4.81 10.33 -3.19
C THR A 62 5.23 8.90 -3.53
N PRO A 63 6.18 8.71 -4.47
CA PRO A 63 6.72 7.40 -4.81
C PRO A 63 7.38 6.71 -3.62
N ARG A 64 8.01 7.48 -2.71
CA ARG A 64 8.69 6.93 -1.53
C ARG A 64 7.72 6.29 -0.55
N VAL A 65 6.56 6.92 -0.30
CA VAL A 65 5.53 6.35 0.58
C VAL A 65 4.96 5.08 -0.04
N PHE A 66 4.73 5.07 -1.35
CA PHE A 66 4.31 3.88 -2.08
C PHE A 66 5.32 2.73 -1.96
N VAL A 67 6.61 2.95 -2.25
CA VAL A 67 7.64 1.91 -2.19
C VAL A 67 7.76 1.32 -0.78
N ASN A 68 7.64 2.16 0.26
CA ASN A 68 7.66 1.71 1.64
C ASN A 68 6.43 0.86 1.99
N ALA A 69 5.24 1.30 1.58
CA ALA A 69 4.00 0.55 1.78
C ALA A 69 4.04 -0.79 1.02
N PHE A 70 4.45 -0.77 -0.26
CA PHE A 70 4.61 -1.97 -1.08
C PHE A 70 5.56 -2.97 -0.43
N LYS A 71 6.74 -2.51 0.01
CA LYS A 71 7.72 -3.38 0.68
C LYS A 71 7.20 -3.94 2.00
N LYS A 72 6.44 -3.15 2.75
CA LYS A 72 5.83 -3.59 4.01
C LYS A 72 4.80 -4.70 3.78
N GLU A 73 3.94 -4.55 2.77
CA GLU A 73 2.89 -5.52 2.47
C GLU A 73 3.42 -6.77 1.74
N MET A 74 4.34 -6.61 0.78
CA MET A 74 4.84 -7.71 -0.06
C MET A 74 6.13 -8.37 0.44
N GLY A 75 6.87 -7.73 1.36
CA GLY A 75 8.15 -8.20 1.87
C GLY A 75 9.37 -7.91 0.98
N PHE A 76 9.16 -7.52 -0.28
CA PHE A 76 10.21 -7.17 -1.25
C PHE A 76 9.91 -5.83 -1.95
N THR A 77 10.90 -5.27 -2.65
CA THR A 77 10.74 -3.98 -3.32
C THR A 77 9.87 -4.09 -4.57
N THR A 78 9.19 -3.01 -4.93
CA THR A 78 8.42 -2.94 -6.18
C THR A 78 9.28 -3.23 -7.40
N SER A 79 10.51 -2.72 -7.46
CA SER A 79 11.44 -2.98 -8.56
C SER A 79 11.78 -4.46 -8.71
N TYR A 80 12.07 -5.14 -7.60
CA TYR A 80 12.34 -6.58 -7.61
C TYR A 80 11.14 -7.35 -8.14
N PHE A 81 9.94 -7.02 -7.66
CA PHE A 81 8.71 -7.67 -8.12
C PHE A 81 8.47 -7.51 -9.62
N VAL A 82 8.62 -6.28 -10.14
CA VAL A 82 8.46 -5.97 -11.57
C VAL A 82 9.48 -6.74 -12.40
N GLU A 83 10.73 -6.83 -11.95
CA GLU A 83 11.78 -7.59 -12.63
C GLU A 83 11.44 -9.09 -12.70
N GLN A 84 10.97 -9.68 -11.61
CA GLN A 84 10.54 -11.09 -11.59
C GLN A 84 9.39 -11.37 -12.55
N LEU A 85 8.43 -10.45 -12.66
CA LEU A 85 7.34 -10.57 -13.65
C LEU A 85 7.86 -10.55 -15.09
N LYS A 86 8.81 -9.67 -15.40
CA LYS A 86 9.41 -9.59 -16.75
C LYS A 86 10.19 -10.86 -17.09
N ILE A 87 10.97 -11.40 -16.16
CA ILE A 87 11.71 -12.66 -16.35
C ILE A 87 10.74 -13.81 -16.60
N SER A 88 9.69 -13.93 -15.79
CA SER A 88 8.68 -14.98 -15.93
C SER A 88 7.95 -14.92 -17.27
N ALA A 89 7.58 -13.70 -17.71
CA ALA A 89 6.98 -13.48 -19.02
C ALA A 89 7.94 -13.86 -20.17
N HIS A 90 9.21 -13.50 -20.07
CA HIS A 90 10.22 -13.85 -21.08
C HIS A 90 10.41 -15.38 -21.18
N GLN A 91 10.41 -16.10 -20.06
CA GLN A 91 10.60 -17.55 -20.02
C GLN A 91 9.43 -18.34 -20.65
N SER A 92 8.21 -17.81 -20.56
CA SER A 92 7.02 -18.38 -21.23
C SER A 92 7.06 -18.30 -22.76
N LEU A 93 7.90 -17.44 -23.36
CA LEU A 93 8.07 -17.35 -24.81
C LEU A 93 8.96 -18.46 -25.39
N TYR A 94 9.68 -19.18 -24.53
CA TYR A 94 10.61 -20.25 -24.89
C TYR A 94 10.18 -21.64 -24.39
N SER A 95 8.98 -21.75 -23.80
CA SER A 95 8.38 -23.00 -23.32
C SER A 95 7.18 -23.36 -24.20
#